data_AF-A0A533ZN43-F1
#
_entry.id   AF-A0A533ZN43-F1
#
_cell.length_a   1.000
_cell.length_b   1.000
_cell.length_c   1.000
_cell.angle_alpha   90.00
_cell.angle_beta   90.00
_cell.angle_gamma   90.00
#
_symmetry.space_group_name_H-M   'P 1'
#
loop_
_entity.id
_entity.type
_entity.pdbx_description
1 polymer ?
#
loop_
_entity_poly.entity_id
_entity_poly.type
_entity_poly.pdbx_seq_one_letter_code
_entity_poly.pdbx_strand_id
1 'polypeptide(L)' 'MTRPKTRSLTSDEKKAAEAAFQGVPFDPAWSNAARVVYDGITEVLATKERHSLAERQVETEPEAAMVI' A
#
# COMPACT_ATOMS: atom_id res chain seq x y z
N MET A 1 -19.87 0.05 19.94
CA MET A 1 -18.90 0.08 18.81
C MET A 1 -18.94 1.46 18.19
N THR A 2 -18.00 2.34 18.53
CA THR A 2 -17.94 3.69 17.94
C THR A 2 -17.45 3.55 16.51
N ARG A 3 -18.28 3.91 15.52
CA ARG A 3 -17.88 3.87 14.11
C ARG A 3 -16.66 4.79 13.92
N PRO A 4 -15.65 4.38 13.14
CA PRO A 4 -14.50 5.23 12.88
C PRO A 4 -14.99 6.56 12.28
N LYS A 5 -14.64 7.66 12.93
CA LYS A 5 -15.05 8.98 12.49
C LYS A 5 -14.27 9.31 11.21
N THR A 6 -14.99 9.52 10.11
CA THR A 6 -14.43 10.01 8.86
C THR A 6 -14.01 11.47 9.04
N ARG A 7 -12.81 11.69 9.59
CA ARG A 7 -12.23 13.04 9.59
C ARG A 7 -11.68 13.36 8.21
N SER A 8 -11.84 14.60 7.78
CA SER A 8 -11.18 15.10 6.59
C SER A 8 -9.66 15.17 6.83
N LEU A 9 -8.88 14.68 5.87
CA LEU A 9 -7.43 14.82 5.88
C LEU A 9 -7.04 16.29 5.72
N THR A 10 -6.01 16.73 6.44
CA THR A 10 -5.41 18.05 6.26
C THR A 10 -4.66 18.13 4.93
N SER A 11 -4.31 19.35 4.50
CA SER A 11 -3.60 19.54 3.22
C SER A 11 -2.26 18.81 3.19
N ASP A 12 -1.51 18.80 4.29
CA ASP A 12 -0.24 18.10 4.39
C ASP A 12 -0.41 16.57 4.37
N GLU A 13 -1.44 16.02 5.03
CA GLU A 13 -1.75 14.59 4.98
C GLU A 13 -2.11 14.11 3.57
N LYS A 14 -2.86 14.92 2.81
CA LYS A 14 -3.17 14.61 1.40
C LYS A 14 -1.92 14.61 0.54
N LYS A 15 -1.07 15.62 0.68
CA LYS A 15 0.21 15.71 -0.04
C LYS A 15 1.14 14.55 0.31
N ALA A 16 1.20 14.18 1.59
CA ALA A 16 1.96 13.03 2.06
C ALA A 16 1.46 11.72 1.44
N ALA A 17 0.13 11.54 1.35
CA ALA A 17 -0.44 10.39 0.68
C ALA A 17 -0.07 10.33 -0.81
N GLU A 18 -0.25 11.44 -1.54
CA GLU A 18 0.16 11.54 -2.95
C GLU A 18 1.65 11.25 -3.13
N ALA A 19 2.48 11.81 -2.26
CA ALA A 19 3.92 11.61 -2.29
C ALA A 19 4.32 10.15 -2.12
N ALA A 20 3.68 9.45 -1.18
CA ALA A 20 3.91 8.02 -0.95
C ALA A 20 3.52 7.17 -2.17
N PHE A 21 2.39 7.49 -2.82
CA PHE A 21 1.97 6.79 -4.05
C PHE A 21 2.88 7.08 -5.24
N GLN A 22 3.42 8.30 -5.34
CA GLN A 22 4.35 8.68 -6.41
C GLN A 22 5.79 8.19 -6.17
N GLY A 23 6.11 7.72 -4.96
CA GLY A 23 7.46 7.31 -4.58
C GLY A 23 8.44 8.48 -4.40
N VAL A 24 7.92 9.69 -4.12
CA VAL A 24 8.76 10.88 -3.83
C VAL A 24 9.05 10.96 -2.32
N PRO A 25 10.17 11.57 -1.89
CA PRO A 25 10.55 11.64 -0.48
C PRO A 25 9.58 12.50 0.35
N PHE A 26 9.47 12.17 1.64
CA PHE A 26 8.67 12.92 2.61
C PHE A 26 9.24 14.33 2.85
N ASP A 27 8.38 15.35 2.78
CA ASP A 27 8.77 16.73 3.09
C ASP A 27 8.80 16.96 4.61
N PRO A 28 9.94 17.34 5.20
CA PRO A 28 10.06 17.57 6.64
C PRO A 28 9.22 18.75 7.15
N ALA A 29 8.67 19.59 6.27
CA ALA A 29 7.75 20.66 6.65
C ALA A 29 6.32 20.17 6.98
N TRP A 30 5.97 18.93 6.66
CA TRP A 30 4.65 18.37 6.94
C TRP A 30 4.50 17.92 8.39
N SER A 31 3.25 17.78 8.84
CA SER A 31 2.96 17.44 10.22
C SER A 31 3.32 15.98 10.56
N ASN A 32 3.41 15.68 11.86
CA ASN A 32 3.57 14.31 12.34
C ASN A 32 2.43 13.39 11.88
N ALA A 33 1.22 13.91 11.70
CA ALA A 33 0.08 13.13 11.20
C ALA A 33 0.28 12.74 9.73
N ALA A 34 0.82 13.66 8.91
CA ALA A 34 1.21 13.38 7.53
C ALA A 34 2.27 12.29 7.43
N ARG A 35 3.24 12.28 8.37
CA ARG A 35 4.26 11.22 8.43
C ARG A 35 3.63 9.86 8.63
N VAL A 36 2.68 9.73 9.55
CA VAL A 36 1.97 8.46 9.79
C VAL A 36 1.26 7.98 8.52
N VAL A 37 0.63 8.89 7.77
CA VAL A 37 -0.03 8.55 6.49
C VAL A 37 0.99 8.12 5.44
N TYR A 38 2.08 8.87 5.26
CA TYR A 38 3.15 8.54 4.31
C TYR A 38 3.73 7.15 4.59
N ASP A 39 4.17 6.93 5.84
CA ASP A 39 4.84 5.71 6.27
C ASP A 39 3.92 4.49 6.07
N GLY A 40 2.66 4.61 6.53
CA GLY A 40 1.67 3.55 6.38
C GLY A 40 1.37 3.19 4.92
N ILE A 41 1.32 4.18 4.01
CA ILE A 41 1.13 3.89 2.58
C ILE A 41 2.39 3.22 2.01
N THR A 42 3.59 3.73 2.31
CA THR A 42 4.84 3.12 1.82
C THR A 42 5.05 1.70 2.30
N GLU A 43 4.71 1.39 3.56
CA GLU A 43 4.79 0.05 4.13
C GLU A 43 3.82 -0.92 3.44
N VAL A 44 2.58 -0.48 3.21
CA VAL A 44 1.57 -1.29 2.51
C VAL A 44 1.96 -1.50 1.05
N LEU A 45 2.48 -0.48 0.36
CA LEU A 45 2.97 -0.63 -1.01
C LEU A 45 4.13 -1.62 -1.08
N ALA A 46 5.12 -1.51 -0.19
CA ALA A 46 6.22 -2.48 -0.10
C ALA A 46 5.72 -3.90 0.24
N THR A 47 4.63 -4.03 0.99
CA THR A 47 4.01 -5.33 1.30
C THR A 47 3.22 -5.88 0.12
N LYS A 48 2.49 -5.04 -0.62
CA LYS A 48 1.77 -5.42 -1.84
C LYS A 48 2.72 -5.91 -2.93
N GLU A 49 3.86 -5.25 -3.12
CA GLU A 49 4.89 -5.71 -4.05
C GLU A 49 5.42 -7.09 -3.66
N ARG A 50 5.65 -7.33 -2.36
CA ARG A 50 6.05 -8.66 -1.87
C ARG A 50 4.99 -9.72 -2.09
N HIS A 51 3.71 -9.37 -1.95
CA HIS A 51 2.60 -10.31 -2.16
C HIS A 51 2.40 -10.61 -3.65
N SER A 52 2.50 -9.61 -4.53
CA SER A 52 2.39 -9.82 -5.99
C SER A 52 3.52 -10.67 -6.55
N LEU A 53 4.74 -10.54 -6.01
CA LEU A 53 5.88 -11.41 -6.31
C LEU A 53 5.63 -12.86 -5.84
N ALA A 54 4.98 -13.05 -4.70
CA ALA A 54 4.66 -14.38 -4.18
C ALA A 54 3.53 -15.07 -4.97
N GLU A 55 2.53 -14.31 -5.44
CA GLU A 55 1.40 -14.84 -6.21
C GLU A 55 1.76 -15.24 -7.65
N ARG A 56 2.86 -14.70 -8.21
CA ARG A 56 3.35 -15.11 -9.55
C ARG A 56 4.04 -16.50 -9.56
N GLN A 57 4.20 -17.16 -8.41
CA GLN A 57 4.82 -18.49 -8.33
C GLN A 57 3.80 -19.64 -8.34
N VAL A 58 2.52 -19.38 -8.62
CA VAL A 58 1.47 -20.40 -8.77
C VAL A 58 1.07 -20.56 -10.24
N GLU A 59 2.03 -20.86 -11.11
CA GLU A 59 1.74 -21.33 -12.48
C GLU A 59 2.86 -22.29 -12.94
N THR A 60 2.79 -23.53 -12.47
CA THR A 60 3.35 -24.76 -13.08
C THR A 60 2.54 -25.89 -12.44
N GLU A 61 1.63 -26.61 -13.10
CA GLU A 61 1.82 -27.48 -14.27
C GLU A 61 0.46 -27.70 -14.99
N PRO A 62 0.41 -27.72 -16.33
CA PRO A 62 -0.70 -28.31 -17.08
C PRO A 62 -0.34 -29.76 -17.48
N GLU A 63 -0.94 -30.76 -16.84
CA GLU A 63 -0.96 -32.14 -17.37
C GLU A 63 -2.26 -32.83 -16.89
N ALA A 64 -3.33 -32.92 -17.69
CA ALA A 64 -3.46 -33.88 -18.79
C ALA A 64 -3.23 -35.36 -18.41
N ALA A 65 -3.71 -35.82 -17.26
CA ALA A 65 -4.03 -37.23 -17.03
C ALA A 65 -5.28 -37.29 -16.12
N MET A 66 -6.45 -37.76 -16.55
CA MET A 66 -6.68 -39.17 -16.86
C MET A 66 -8.06 -39.29 -17.54
N VAL A 67 -8.04 -39.53 -18.85
CA VAL A 67 -9.05 -40.37 -19.51
C VAL A 67 -8.49 -41.79 -19.46
N ILE A 68 -9.10 -42.64 -18.62
CA ILE A 68 -9.53 -44.01 -18.94
C ILE A 68 -10.48 -44.48 -17.84
#